data_AF-A0A6N8F614-F1
#
_entry.id   AF-A0A6N8F614-F1
#
_cell.length_a   1.000
_cell.length_b   1.000
_cell.length_c   1.000
_cell.angle_alpha   90.00
_cell.angle_beta   90.00
_cell.angle_gamma   90.00
#
_symmetry.space_group_name_H-M   'P 1'
#
loop_
_entity.id
_entity.type
_entity.pdbx_description
1 polymer ?
#
loop_
_entity_poly.entity_id
_entity_poly.type
_entity_poly.pdbx_seq_one_letter_code
_entity_poly.pdbx_strand_id
1 'polypeptide(L)' 'MDEMMKNKQQIYMEVVKAHKEWERAYTAFQEAIGTDEVDVAIYTLEAAERRYQIQLRTAKQANVDWNVFRNGSFWTN' A
#
# COMPACT_ATOMS: atom_id res chain seq x y z
N MET A 1 -20.77 -12.08 10.54
CA MET A 1 -19.77 -12.49 9.53
C MET A 1 -19.28 -11.29 8.73
N ASP A 2 -20.14 -10.30 8.47
CA ASP A 2 -19.85 -9.04 7.76
C ASP A 2 -18.70 -8.21 8.33
N GLU A 3 -18.56 -8.11 9.65
CA GLU A 3 -17.58 -7.21 10.28
C GLU A 3 -16.12 -7.66 10.04
N MET A 4 -15.86 -8.96 10.10
CA MET A 4 -14.55 -9.52 9.78
C MET A 4 -14.17 -9.30 8.32
N MET A 5 -15.12 -9.43 7.40
CA MET A 5 -14.88 -9.18 5.97
C MET A 5 -14.67 -7.71 5.67
N LYS A 6 -15.45 -6.82 6.28
CA LYS A 6 -15.23 -5.36 6.21
C LYS A 6 -13.84 -4.99 6.72
N ASN A 7 -13.39 -5.58 7.82
CA ASN A 7 -12.04 -5.36 8.33
C ASN A 7 -10.97 -5.82 7.33
N LYS A 8 -11.10 -7.02 6.75
CA LYS A 8 -10.16 -7.51 5.71
C LYS A 8 -10.16 -6.63 4.46
N GLN A 9 -11.32 -6.11 4.05
CA GLN A 9 -11.44 -5.17 2.95
C GLN A 9 -10.72 -3.85 3.26
N GLN A 10 -10.88 -3.31 4.47
CA GLN A 10 -10.18 -2.11 4.90
C GLN A 10 -8.66 -2.32 4.86
N ILE A 11 -8.17 -3.44 5.40
CA ILE A 11 -6.75 -3.78 5.39
C ILE A 11 -6.23 -3.87 3.95
N TYR A 12 -6.97 -4.52 3.03
CA TYR A 12 -6.60 -4.54 1.61
C TYR A 12 -6.52 -3.13 1.02
N MET A 13 -7.49 -2.26 1.31
CA MET A 13 -7.49 -0.87 0.83
C MET A 13 -6.30 -0.07 1.35
N GLU A 14 -5.91 -0.25 2.62
CA GLU A 14 -4.73 0.39 3.20
C GLU A 14 -3.44 -0.08 2.52
N VAL A 15 -3.34 -1.37 2.18
CA VAL A 15 -2.20 -1.90 1.44
C VAL A 15 -2.12 -1.29 0.04
N VAL A 16 -3.23 -1.24 -0.69
CA VAL A 16 -3.29 -0.62 -2.03
C VAL A 16 -2.93 0.86 -1.97
N LYS A 17 -3.42 1.58 -0.95
CA LYS A 17 -3.11 2.99 -0.74
C LYS A 17 -1.61 3.19 -0.49
N ALA A 18 -1.04 2.42 0.43
CA ALA A 18 0.38 2.52 0.76
C ALA A 18 1.28 2.15 -0.44
N HIS A 19 0.88 1.19 -1.27
CA HIS A 19 1.58 0.87 -2.51
C HIS A 19 1.58 2.05 -3.49
N LYS A 20 0.43 2.68 -3.72
CA LYS A 20 0.34 3.87 -4.59
C LYS A 20 1.16 5.05 -4.08
N GLU A 21 1.21 5.23 -2.76
CA GLU A 21 2.09 6.24 -2.15
C GLU A 21 3.57 5.95 -2.40
N TRP A 22 3.97 4.68 -2.28
CA TRP A 22 5.33 4.24 -2.59
C TRP A 22 5.67 4.43 -4.07
N GLU A 23 4.78 4.06 -5.00
CA GLU A 23 4.97 4.26 -6.44
C GLU A 23 5.18 5.75 -6.77
N ARG A 24 4.37 6.64 -6.16
CA ARG A 24 4.51 8.10 -6.34
C ARG A 24 5.83 8.63 -5.79
N ALA A 25 6.22 8.20 -4.59
CA ALA A 25 7.49 8.61 -4.00
C ALA A 25 8.68 8.10 -4.82
N TYR A 26 8.56 6.90 -5.40
CA TYR A 26 9.56 6.33 -6.29
C TYR A 26 9.70 7.15 -7.58
N THR A 27 8.58 7.52 -8.22
CA THR A 27 8.60 8.42 -9.38
C THR A 27 9.24 9.77 -9.05
N ALA A 28 8.86 10.39 -7.93
CA ALA A 28 9.45 11.66 -7.50
C ALA A 28 10.97 11.55 -7.26
N PHE A 29 11.44 10.43 -6.71
CA PHE A 29 12.87 10.16 -6.57
C PHE A 29 13.60 10.00 -7.90
N GLN A 30 12.98 9.36 -8.90
CA GLN A 30 13.56 9.26 -10.24
C GLN A 30 13.64 10.61 -10.97
N GLU A 31 12.74 11.54 -10.65
CA GLU A 31 12.66 12.87 -11.28
C GLU A 31 13.48 13.94 -10.53
N ALA A 32 13.97 13.65 -9.33
CA ALA A 32 14.76 14.59 -8.53
C ALA A 32 16.16 14.80 -9.14
N ILE A 33 16.57 16.06 -9.33
CA ILE A 33 17.84 16.43 -9.98
C ILE A 33 18.74 17.24 -9.03
N GLY A 34 18.16 18.13 -8.20
CA GLY A 34 18.91 18.92 -7.23
C GLY A 34 19.33 18.11 -6.00
N THR A 35 20.51 18.37 -5.43
CA THR A 35 21.00 17.64 -4.24
C THR A 35 20.00 17.65 -3.09
N ASP A 36 19.44 18.82 -2.76
CA ASP A 36 18.42 18.94 -1.70
C ASP A 36 17.11 18.24 -2.06
N GLU A 37 16.73 18.24 -3.34
CA GLU A 37 15.52 17.55 -3.84
C GLU A 37 15.69 16.03 -3.75
N VAL A 38 16.89 15.52 -4.06
CA VAL A 38 17.24 14.11 -3.97
C VAL A 38 17.19 13.63 -2.53
N ASP A 39 17.75 14.38 -1.58
CA ASP A 39 17.72 14.01 -0.16
C ASP A 39 16.28 13.93 0.38
N VAL A 40 15.44 14.91 0.04
CA VAL A 40 14.02 14.90 0.40
C VAL A 40 13.28 13.73 -0.26
N ALA A 41 13.59 13.42 -1.52
CA ALA A 41 12.96 12.33 -2.25
C ALA A 41 13.35 10.95 -1.70
N ILE A 42 14.62 10.75 -1.31
CA ILE A 42 15.09 9.54 -0.61
C ILE A 42 14.34 9.37 0.71
N TYR A 43 14.33 10.41 1.55
CA TYR A 43 13.63 10.35 2.84
C TYR A 43 12.13 10.02 2.67
N THR A 44 11.49 10.63 1.67
CA THR A 44 10.08 10.41 1.37
C THR A 44 9.82 8.99 0.88
N LEU A 45 10.68 8.47 0.00
CA LEU A 45 10.61 7.09 -0.52
C LEU A 45 10.78 6.07 0.60
N GLU A 46 11.80 6.23 1.46
CA GLU A 46 12.02 5.34 2.60
C GLU A 46 10.81 5.31 3.55
N ALA A 47 10.22 6.49 3.83
CA ALA A 47 9.05 6.59 4.68
C ALA A 47 7.83 5.89 4.05
N ALA A 48 7.61 6.06 2.74
CA ALA A 48 6.54 5.39 2.02
C ALA A 48 6.73 3.87 1.98
N GLU A 49 7.96 3.40 1.76
CA GLU A 49 8.30 1.97 1.75
C GLU A 49 8.04 1.34 3.12
N ARG A 50 8.50 1.97 4.21
CA ARG A 50 8.24 1.47 5.57
C ARG A 50 6.75 1.37 5.87
N ARG A 51 5.95 2.37 5.47
CA ARG A 51 4.49 2.31 5.60
C ARG A 51 3.91 1.12 4.83
N TYR A 52 4.33 0.93 3.58
CA TYR A 52 3.86 -0.19 2.76
C TYR A 52 4.21 -1.56 3.37
N GLN A 53 5.46 -1.75 3.83
CA GLN A 53 5.88 -2.98 4.50
C GLN A 53 5.07 -3.28 5.78
N ILE A 54 4.73 -2.24 6.56
CA ILE A 54 3.85 -2.39 7.73
C ILE A 54 2.47 -2.89 7.31
N GLN A 55 1.86 -2.28 6.28
CA GLN A 55 0.54 -2.71 5.81
C GLN A 55 0.55 -4.14 5.26
N LEU A 56 1.60 -4.52 4.51
CA LEU A 56 1.77 -5.91 4.04
C LEU A 56 1.85 -6.91 5.20
N ARG A 57 2.57 -6.57 6.27
CA ARG A 57 2.63 -7.41 7.48
C ARG A 57 1.27 -7.52 8.16
N THR A 58 0.54 -6.42 8.30
CA THR A 58 -0.83 -6.41 8.84
C THR A 58 -1.76 -7.30 8.02
N ALA A 59 -1.73 -7.20 6.68
CA ALA A 59 -2.52 -8.04 5.80
C ALA A 59 -2.18 -9.53 5.91
N LYS A 60 -0.89 -9.86 6.03
CA LYS A 60 -0.44 -11.24 6.26
C LYS A 60 -0.94 -11.79 7.59
N GLN A 61 -0.86 -11.00 8.67
CA GLN A 61 -1.36 -11.38 9.99
C GLN A 61 -2.87 -11.58 10.02
N ALA A 62 -3.61 -10.77 9.27
CA ALA A 62 -5.07 -10.89 9.15
C ALA A 62 -5.53 -11.97 8.14
N ASN A 63 -4.59 -12.67 7.50
CA ASN A 63 -4.86 -13.68 6.47
C ASN A 63 -5.84 -13.16 5.39
N VAL A 64 -5.51 -11.99 4.83
CA VAL A 64 -6.27 -11.36 3.75
C VAL A 64 -6.03 -12.14 2.46
N ASP A 65 -7.11 -12.64 1.84
CA ASP A 65 -7.06 -13.18 0.49
C ASP A 65 -7.18 -12.05 -0.53
N TRP A 66 -6.10 -11.83 -1.27
CA TRP A 66 -6.01 -10.76 -2.26
C TRP A 66 -6.89 -11.02 -3.49
N ASN A 67 -7.14 -12.29 -3.83
CA ASN A 67 -7.93 -12.63 -5.02
C ASN A 67 -9.38 -12.19 -4.87
N VAL A 68 -9.92 -12.25 -3.64
CA VAL A 68 -11.28 -11.82 -3.30
C VAL A 68 -11.49 -10.33 -3.62
N PHE A 69 -10.48 -9.49 -3.37
CA PHE A 69 -10.57 -8.05 -3.59
C PHE A 69 -10.02 -7.58 -4.93
N ARG A 70 -9.09 -8.33 -5.54
CA ARG A 70 -8.52 -8.01 -6.86
C ARG A 70 -9.47 -8.32 -8.01
N ASN A 71 -10.24 -9.41 -7.89
CA ASN A 71 -11.08 -9.91 -8.99
C ASN A 71 -12.54 -9.45 -8.91
N GLY A 72 -12.91 -8.62 -7.92
CA GLY A 72 -14.29 -8.12 -7.74
C GLY A 72 -15.33 -9.22 -7.46
N SER A 73 -14.90 -10.48 -7.30
CA SER A 73 -15.73 -11.67 -7.14
C SER A 73 -16.26 -11.79 -5.71
N PHE A 74 -17.05 -10.80 -5.31
CA PHE A 74 -17.84 -10.85 -4.07
C PHE A 74 -19.30 -10.43 -4.28
N TRP A 75 -19.64 -9.78 -5.40
CA TRP A 75 -21.03 -9.40 -5.73
C TRP A 75 -21.73 -10.36 -6.70
N THR A 76 -21.08 -11.45 -7.09
CA THR A 76 -21.65 -12.49 -7.95
C THR A 76 -22.12 -13.69 -7.14
N ASN A 77 -23.23 -13.50 -6.42
CA ASN A 77 -24.23 -14.55 -6.22
C ASN A 77 -25.59 -13.92 -5.92
#